data_AF-A0A9P8HRF6-F1
#
_entry.id   AF-A0A9P8HRF6-F1
#
_cell.length_a   1.000
_cell.length_b   1.000
_cell.length_c   1.000
_cell.angle_alpha   90.00
_cell.angle_beta   90.00
_cell.angle_gamma   90.00
#
_symmetry.space_group_name_H-M   'P 1'
#
loop_
_entity.id
_entity.type
_entity.pdbx_description
1 polymer ?
#
loop_
_entity_poly.entity_id
_entity_poly.type
_entity_poly.pdbx_seq_one_letter_code
_entity_poly.pdbx_strand_id
1 'polypeptide(L)'
;MVCRSNVDFKDKKRLIGMLNRTQLLYTAAIALSIAGGGMRSPGNTPKNQSTGRKLTRVATILITVTFAALVGYTVYFWVQKGRLRPARLMLLRAFSLAIPFLIVRIVYALLAAFSSALISKWSAIYGSWVAFLVMGLIMEFIVVAIYVTAGILIPYSRDHQEEAK
;
A
#
# COMPACT_ATOMS: atom_id res chain seq x y z
N MET A 1 18.31 -31.88 -11.78
CA MET A 1 16.94 -32.43 -11.77
C MET A 1 15.96 -31.28 -11.52
N VAL A 2 15.46 -30.66 -12.59
CA VAL A 2 14.56 -29.49 -12.49
C VAL A 2 13.12 -30.00 -12.44
N CYS A 3 12.58 -30.15 -11.22
CA CYS A 3 11.14 -30.29 -11.06
C CYS A 3 10.49 -28.96 -11.47
N ARG A 4 10.09 -28.90 -12.74
CA ARG A 4 9.24 -27.87 -13.33
C ARG A 4 7.90 -27.90 -12.58
N SER A 5 7.81 -27.10 -11.53
CA SER A 5 6.60 -26.98 -10.73
C SER A 5 5.51 -26.33 -11.61
N ASN A 6 4.61 -27.16 -12.12
CA ASN A 6 3.24 -26.79 -12.49
C ASN A 6 2.60 -26.10 -11.28
N VAL A 7 2.81 -24.79 -11.16
CA VAL A 7 1.92 -23.96 -10.35
C VAL A 7 0.68 -23.84 -11.23
N ASP A 8 -0.38 -24.50 -10.78
CA ASP A 8 -1.62 -24.74 -11.50
C ASP A 8 -2.11 -23.48 -12.24
N PHE A 9 -2.37 -23.62 -13.53
CA PHE A 9 -2.81 -22.50 -14.38
C PHE A 9 -4.12 -21.88 -13.87
N LYS A 10 -4.93 -22.66 -13.14
CA LYS A 10 -6.17 -22.23 -12.46
C LYS A 10 -5.86 -21.33 -11.26
N ASP A 11 -4.83 -21.63 -10.47
CA ASP A 11 -4.37 -20.78 -9.37
C ASP A 11 -3.81 -19.46 -9.89
N LYS A 12 -3.08 -19.48 -11.01
CA LYS A 12 -2.59 -18.24 -11.65
C LYS A 12 -3.75 -17.33 -12.07
N LYS A 13 -4.79 -17.87 -12.72
CA LYS A 13 -5.99 -17.11 -13.12
C LYS A 13 -6.76 -16.58 -11.91
N ARG A 14 -6.89 -17.39 -10.85
CA ARG A 14 -7.53 -16.98 -9.59
C ARG A 14 -6.77 -15.85 -8.90
N LEU A 15 -5.45 -15.96 -8.78
CA LEU A 15 -4.58 -14.94 -8.20
C LEU A 15 -4.65 -13.61 -8.95
N ILE A 16 -4.56 -13.64 -10.29
CA ILE A 16 -4.69 -12.43 -11.12
C ILE A 16 -6.08 -11.81 -10.96
N GLY A 17 -7.14 -12.63 -10.94
CA GLY A 17 -8.50 -12.14 -10.72
C GLY A 17 -8.73 -11.56 -9.32
N MET A 18 -8.05 -12.08 -8.30
CA MET A 18 -8.08 -11.51 -6.94
C MET A 18 -7.33 -10.18 -6.87
N LEU A 19 -6.11 -10.11 -7.44
CA LEU A 19 -5.32 -8.89 -7.50
C LEU A 19 -6.06 -7.76 -8.22
N ASN A 20 -6.67 -8.05 -9.36
CA ASN A 20 -7.41 -7.06 -10.14
C ASN A 20 -8.59 -6.47 -9.35
N ARG A 21 -9.29 -7.32 -8.58
CA ARG A 21 -10.36 -6.86 -7.69
C ARG A 21 -9.83 -5.94 -6.58
N THR A 22 -8.70 -6.28 -5.96
CA THR A 22 -8.10 -5.39 -4.95
C THR A 22 -7.59 -4.08 -5.54
N GLN A 23 -7.10 -4.08 -6.78
CA GLN A 23 -6.67 -2.86 -7.47
C GLN A 23 -7.86 -1.95 -7.80
N LEU A 24 -8.96 -2.51 -8.27
CA LEU A 24 -10.21 -1.76 -8.51
C LEU A 24 -10.75 -1.12 -7.23
N LEU A 25 -10.71 -1.85 -6.10
CA LEU A 25 -11.11 -1.29 -4.81
C LEU A 25 -10.19 -0.15 -4.38
N TYR A 26 -8.88 -0.28 -4.59
CA TYR A 26 -7.90 0.74 -4.23
C TYR A 26 -8.06 2.03 -5.07
N THR A 27 -8.24 1.91 -6.38
CA THR A 27 -8.44 3.08 -7.25
C THR A 27 -9.72 3.82 -6.91
N ALA A 28 -10.81 3.09 -6.64
CA ALA A 28 -12.07 3.67 -6.15
C ALA A 28 -11.87 4.42 -4.82
N ALA A 29 -11.08 3.86 -3.90
CA ALA A 29 -10.79 4.49 -2.62
C ALA A 29 -9.99 5.79 -2.76
N ILE A 30 -9.00 5.84 -3.65
CA ILE A 30 -8.25 7.07 -3.95
C ILE A 30 -9.17 8.15 -4.53
N ALA A 31 -10.01 7.80 -5.51
CA ALA A 31 -10.97 8.74 -6.10
C ALA A 31 -11.90 9.35 -5.03
N LEU A 32 -12.39 8.52 -4.11
CA LEU A 32 -13.23 8.96 -3.01
C LEU A 32 -12.48 9.83 -1.99
N SER A 33 -11.19 9.55 -1.77
CA SER A 33 -10.31 10.36 -0.92
C SER A 33 -10.09 11.76 -1.49
N ILE A 34 -9.87 11.88 -2.80
CA ILE A 34 -9.71 13.17 -3.50
C ILE A 34 -11.02 13.97 -3.44
N ALA A 35 -12.15 13.33 -3.77
CA ALA A 35 -13.47 13.97 -3.69
C ALA A 35 -13.81 14.43 -2.26
N GLY A 36 -13.52 13.60 -1.26
CA GLY A 36 -13.70 13.94 0.15
C GLY A 36 -12.82 15.10 0.61
N GLY A 37 -11.60 15.21 0.09
CA GLY A 37 -10.70 16.35 0.33
C GLY A 37 -11.25 17.67 -0.22
N GLY A 38 -11.73 17.68 -1.47
CA GLY A 38 -12.30 18.89 -2.09
C GLY A 38 -13.53 19.44 -1.36
N MET A 39 -14.42 18.57 -0.89
CA MET A 39 -15.64 18.98 -0.17
C MET A 39 -15.38 19.54 1.23
N ARG A 40 -14.18 19.32 1.79
CA ARG A 40 -13.77 19.83 3.11
C ARG A 40 -13.19 21.25 3.06
N SER A 41 -13.15 21.87 1.88
CA SER A 41 -12.63 23.23 1.74
C SER A 41 -13.43 24.25 2.58
N PRO A 42 -12.76 25.20 3.27
CA PRO A 42 -13.40 26.19 4.17
C PRO A 42 -14.47 27.06 3.52
N GLY A 43 -14.45 27.21 2.19
CA GLY A 43 -15.45 28.01 1.44
C GLY A 43 -16.78 27.29 1.14
N ASN A 44 -16.93 26.02 1.56
CA ASN A 44 -18.14 25.23 1.27
C ASN A 44 -19.16 25.27 2.42
N THR A 45 -20.44 25.15 2.06
CA THR A 45 -21.58 25.02 2.99
C THR A 45 -21.34 23.92 4.05
N PRO A 46 -21.74 24.10 5.32
CA PRO A 46 -21.53 23.12 6.40
C PRO A 46 -22.05 21.71 6.07
N LYS A 47 -23.11 21.59 5.25
CA LYS A 47 -23.61 20.30 4.74
C LYS A 47 -22.57 19.55 3.88
N ASN A 48 -21.85 20.26 3.01
CA ASN A 48 -20.81 19.67 2.15
C ASN A 48 -19.59 19.25 2.95
N GLN A 49 -19.20 20.01 3.97
CA GLN A 49 -18.08 19.66 4.85
C GLN A 49 -18.36 18.35 5.64
N SER A 50 -19.59 18.17 6.13
CA SER A 50 -19.99 16.94 6.81
C SER A 50 -19.96 15.72 5.87
N THR A 51 -20.37 15.92 4.63
CA THR A 51 -20.37 14.89 3.57
C THR A 51 -18.94 14.52 3.20
N GLY A 52 -18.07 15.50 2.95
CA GLY A 52 -16.64 15.27 2.68
C GLY A 52 -15.93 14.51 3.80
N ARG A 53 -16.29 14.78 5.06
CA ARG A 53 -15.75 14.05 6.23
C ARG A 53 -16.19 12.58 6.24
N LYS A 54 -17.44 12.28 5.87
CA LYS A 54 -17.93 10.90 5.70
C LYS A 54 -17.21 10.20 4.54
N LEU A 55 -17.09 10.84 3.38
CA LEU A 55 -16.38 10.28 2.21
C LEU A 55 -14.93 9.93 2.53
N THR A 56 -14.21 10.83 3.21
CA THR A 56 -12.80 10.61 3.60
C THR A 56 -12.65 9.42 4.55
N ARG A 57 -13.59 9.25 5.50
CA ARG A 57 -13.59 8.10 6.41
C ARG A 57 -13.81 6.78 5.67
N VAL A 58 -14.78 6.73 4.77
CA VAL A 58 -15.05 5.55 3.93
C VAL A 58 -13.82 5.21 3.08
N ALA A 59 -13.22 6.20 2.42
CA ALA A 59 -12.00 6.02 1.63
C ALA A 59 -10.84 5.45 2.46
N THR A 60 -10.65 5.97 3.68
CA THR A 60 -9.57 5.52 4.57
C THR A 60 -9.77 4.07 5.02
N ILE A 61 -11.02 3.67 5.32
CA ILE A 61 -11.36 2.27 5.64
C ILE A 61 -11.03 1.37 4.44
N LEU A 62 -11.45 1.74 3.23
CA LEU A 62 -11.20 0.95 2.02
C LEU A 62 -9.69 0.76 1.77
N ILE A 63 -8.90 1.84 1.86
CA ILE A 63 -7.43 1.78 1.72
C ILE A 63 -6.83 0.83 2.77
N THR A 64 -7.29 0.90 4.01
CA THR A 64 -6.83 0.04 5.10
C THR A 64 -7.13 -1.43 4.84
N VAL A 65 -8.35 -1.74 4.39
CA VAL A 65 -8.77 -3.12 4.04
C VAL A 65 -7.94 -3.66 2.88
N THR A 66 -7.72 -2.86 1.84
CA THR A 66 -6.88 -3.26 0.71
C THR A 66 -5.43 -3.50 1.14
N PHE A 67 -4.89 -2.66 2.03
CA PHE A 67 -3.55 -2.87 2.58
C PHE A 67 -3.47 -4.15 3.42
N ALA A 68 -4.46 -4.45 4.26
CA ALA A 68 -4.51 -5.69 5.02
C ALA A 68 -4.53 -6.93 4.10
N ALA A 69 -5.30 -6.87 3.01
CA ALA A 69 -5.30 -7.92 1.98
C ALA A 69 -3.92 -8.07 1.33
N LEU A 70 -3.23 -6.97 1.03
CA LEU A 70 -1.87 -6.98 0.47
C LEU A 70 -0.86 -7.67 1.41
N VAL A 71 -0.91 -7.34 2.70
CA VAL A 71 -0.08 -8.00 3.72
C VAL A 71 -0.39 -9.50 3.76
N GLY A 72 -1.68 -9.87 3.72
CA GLY A 72 -2.11 -11.26 3.64
C GLY A 72 -1.53 -12.01 2.44
N TYR A 73 -1.52 -11.37 1.26
CA TYR A 73 -0.87 -11.95 0.08
C TYR A 73 0.64 -12.12 0.27
N THR A 74 1.34 -11.11 0.81
CA THR A 74 2.78 -11.21 1.07
C THR A 74 3.10 -12.35 2.03
N VAL A 75 2.32 -12.52 3.10
CA VAL A 75 2.48 -13.64 4.06
C VAL A 75 2.20 -14.99 3.38
N TYR A 76 1.14 -15.09 2.58
CA TYR A 76 0.82 -16.31 1.82
C TYR A 76 1.98 -16.73 0.90
N PHE A 77 2.56 -15.78 0.18
CA PHE A 77 3.73 -16.03 -0.67
C PHE A 77 4.98 -16.37 0.15
N TRP A 78 5.12 -15.85 1.38
CA TRP A 78 6.22 -16.18 2.28
C TRP A 78 6.19 -17.63 2.75
N VAL A 79 4.99 -18.16 3.03
CA VAL A 79 4.79 -19.57 3.38
C VAL A 79 5.17 -20.48 2.21
N GLN A 80 4.99 -20.02 0.97
CA GLN A 80 5.33 -20.75 -0.25
C GLN A 80 6.74 -20.49 -0.79
N LYS A 81 7.63 -19.86 0.02
CA LYS A 81 9.00 -19.50 -0.37
C LYS A 81 9.81 -20.64 -0.98
N GLY A 82 9.55 -21.89 -0.58
CA GLY A 82 10.26 -23.08 -1.04
C GLY A 82 10.10 -23.42 -2.53
N ARG A 83 9.16 -22.79 -3.25
CA ARG A 83 8.90 -23.04 -4.69
C ARG A 83 9.25 -21.85 -5.59
N LEU A 84 9.77 -20.75 -5.05
CA LEU A 84 9.95 -19.49 -5.75
C LEU A 84 11.40 -19.28 -6.22
N ARG A 85 11.56 -18.77 -7.46
CA ARG A 85 12.86 -18.36 -8.01
C ARG A 85 13.50 -17.23 -7.17
N PRO A 86 14.84 -17.16 -7.07
CA PRO A 86 15.55 -16.15 -6.28
C PRO A 86 15.17 -14.70 -6.64
N ALA A 87 14.94 -14.40 -7.93
CA ALA A 87 14.47 -13.08 -8.36
C ALA A 87 13.10 -12.66 -7.75
N ARG A 88 12.20 -13.63 -7.50
CA ARG A 88 10.90 -13.37 -6.86
C ARG A 88 11.02 -13.25 -5.35
N LEU A 89 11.97 -13.95 -4.74
CA LEU A 89 12.28 -13.82 -3.32
C LEU A 89 12.87 -12.44 -3.00
N MET A 90 13.63 -11.85 -3.92
CA MET A 90 14.14 -10.50 -3.76
C MET A 90 13.00 -9.46 -3.68
N LEU A 91 12.01 -9.56 -4.59
CA LEU A 91 10.79 -8.76 -4.53
C LEU A 91 10.04 -8.94 -3.20
N LEU A 92 9.86 -10.19 -2.78
CA LEU A 92 9.16 -10.50 -1.55
C LEU A 92 9.89 -9.93 -0.32
N ARG A 93 11.22 -9.99 -0.31
CA ARG A 93 12.07 -9.38 0.72
C ARG A 93 11.92 -7.85 0.75
N ALA A 94 11.86 -7.20 -0.41
CA ALA A 94 11.61 -5.76 -0.49
C ALA A 94 10.23 -5.38 0.05
N PHE A 95 9.18 -6.14 -0.30
CA PHE A 95 7.84 -5.97 0.27
C PHE A 95 7.85 -6.11 1.80
N SER A 96 8.48 -7.14 2.34
CA SER A 96 8.54 -7.31 3.79
C SER A 96 9.37 -6.24 4.52
N LEU A 97 10.39 -5.68 3.86
CA LEU A 97 11.13 -4.54 4.40
C LEU A 97 10.29 -3.25 4.39
N ALA A 98 9.43 -3.07 3.39
CA ALA A 98 8.57 -1.91 3.25
C ALA A 98 7.29 -1.97 4.13
N ILE A 99 6.78 -3.17 4.44
CA ILE A 99 5.58 -3.37 5.26
C ILE A 99 5.57 -2.58 6.58
N PRO A 100 6.62 -2.60 7.44
CA PRO A 100 6.58 -1.87 8.70
C PRO A 100 6.38 -0.36 8.51
N PHE A 101 7.01 0.22 7.48
CA PHE A 101 6.86 1.64 7.15
C PHE A 101 5.46 1.96 6.60
N LEU A 102 4.89 1.06 5.79
CA LEU A 102 3.51 1.19 5.31
C LEU A 102 2.49 1.08 6.45
N ILE A 103 2.73 0.23 7.45
CA ILE A 103 1.84 0.14 8.63
C ILE A 103 1.78 1.49 9.34
N VAL A 104 2.93 2.12 9.61
CA VAL A 104 3.00 3.44 10.24
C VAL A 104 2.18 4.47 9.44
N ARG A 105 2.33 4.46 8.11
CA ARG A 105 1.60 5.34 7.20
C ARG A 105 0.09 5.16 7.25
N ILE A 106 -0.39 3.91 7.30
CA ILE A 106 -1.82 3.58 7.35
C ILE A 106 -2.41 3.92 8.72
N VAL A 107 -1.68 3.65 9.80
CA VAL A 107 -2.09 4.03 11.16
C VAL A 107 -2.23 5.55 11.28
N TYR A 108 -1.27 6.31 10.75
CA TYR A 108 -1.38 7.77 10.71
C TYR A 108 -2.60 8.24 9.90
N ALA A 109 -2.86 7.62 8.73
CA ALA A 109 -4.04 7.94 7.92
C ALA A 109 -5.37 7.67 8.66
N LEU A 110 -5.46 6.56 9.39
CA LEU A 110 -6.61 6.23 10.22
C LEU A 110 -6.81 7.25 11.35
N LEU A 111 -5.73 7.56 12.10
CA LEU A 111 -5.79 8.59 13.13
C LEU A 111 -6.24 9.94 12.56
N ALA A 112 -5.72 10.34 11.41
CA ALA A 112 -6.09 11.58 10.75
C ALA A 112 -7.57 11.57 10.32
N ALA A 113 -8.07 10.48 9.73
CA ALA A 113 -9.45 10.37 9.24
C ALA A 113 -10.50 10.32 10.38
N PHE A 114 -10.15 9.69 11.50
CA PHE A 114 -11.03 9.57 12.66
C PHE A 114 -10.80 10.64 13.74
N SER A 115 -9.79 11.52 13.56
CA SER A 115 -9.55 12.64 14.47
C SER A 115 -10.82 13.50 14.65
N SER A 116 -11.25 13.55 15.90
CA SER A 116 -12.32 14.42 16.40
C SER A 116 -11.69 15.52 17.27
N ALA A 117 -12.46 16.51 17.71
CA ALA A 117 -11.95 17.70 18.43
C ALA A 117 -11.01 17.38 19.61
N LEU A 118 -11.13 16.21 20.24
CA LEU A 118 -10.25 15.73 21.32
C LEU A 118 -8.82 15.33 20.89
N ILE A 119 -8.55 15.07 19.61
CA ILE A 119 -7.30 14.48 19.09
C ILE A 119 -6.70 15.37 17.97
N SER A 120 -6.82 16.70 18.12
CA SER A 120 -6.48 17.69 17.08
C SER A 120 -5.02 17.62 16.59
N LYS A 121 -4.09 17.11 17.42
CA LYS A 121 -2.65 17.02 17.09
C LYS A 121 -2.32 16.15 15.86
N TRP A 122 -3.21 15.22 15.49
CA TRP A 122 -2.99 14.25 14.40
C TRP A 122 -3.71 14.62 13.10
N SER A 123 -4.37 15.77 13.06
CA SER A 123 -4.96 16.32 11.84
C SER A 123 -3.84 16.74 10.87
N ALA A 124 -3.88 16.27 9.63
CA ALA A 124 -2.93 16.70 8.59
C ALA A 124 -3.04 18.20 8.23
N ILE A 125 -4.16 18.84 8.58
CA ILE A 125 -4.48 20.23 8.18
C ILE A 125 -4.36 21.20 9.37
N TYR A 126 -4.70 20.75 10.58
CA TYR A 126 -4.77 21.60 11.79
C TYR A 126 -3.91 21.08 12.95
N GLY A 127 -3.20 19.97 12.76
CA GLY A 127 -2.36 19.31 13.76
C GLY A 127 -0.88 19.67 13.63
N SER A 128 -0.01 18.87 14.26
CA SER A 128 1.43 19.06 14.15
C SER A 128 1.92 18.69 12.76
N TRP A 129 2.36 19.68 11.98
CA TRP A 129 2.96 19.48 10.67
C TRP A 129 4.15 18.51 10.69
N VAL A 130 4.86 18.41 11.83
CA VAL A 130 5.96 17.46 12.04
C VAL A 130 5.47 16.01 11.99
N ALA A 131 4.32 15.71 12.61
CA ALA A 131 3.76 14.36 12.58
C ALA A 131 3.32 13.97 11.15
N PHE A 132 2.76 14.93 10.41
CA PHE A 132 2.45 14.75 8.99
C PHE A 132 3.69 14.48 8.16
N LEU A 133 4.75 15.28 8.34
CA LEU A 133 5.98 15.17 7.56
C LEU A 133 6.71 13.86 7.86
N VAL A 134 6.86 13.49 9.13
CA VAL A 134 7.59 12.28 9.52
C VAL A 134 6.78 11.01 9.23
N MET A 135 5.56 10.91 9.74
CA MET A 135 4.77 9.66 9.68
C MET A 135 3.99 9.51 8.38
N GLY A 136 3.62 10.63 7.75
CA GLY A 136 2.95 10.65 6.46
C GLY A 136 3.92 10.61 5.30
N LEU A 137 4.87 11.56 5.24
CA LEU A 137 5.69 11.79 4.04
C LEU A 137 7.00 11.00 4.04
N ILE A 138 7.83 11.11 5.09
CA ILE A 138 9.16 10.47 5.14
C ILE A 138 9.04 8.95 5.04
N MET A 139 8.11 8.34 5.79
CA MET A 139 7.88 6.89 5.71
C MET A 139 7.45 6.44 4.31
N GLU A 140 6.67 7.27 3.61
CA GLU A 140 6.25 6.99 2.23
C GLU A 140 7.43 7.07 1.25
N PHE A 141 8.30 8.07 1.39
CA PHE A 141 9.54 8.17 0.60
C PHE A 141 10.48 6.99 0.81
N ILE A 142 10.66 6.53 2.05
CA ILE A 142 11.49 5.35 2.36
C ILE A 142 10.94 4.11 1.65
N VAL A 143 9.62 3.90 1.69
CA VAL A 143 8.95 2.79 1.01
C VAL A 143 9.18 2.85 -0.51
N VAL A 144 9.01 4.04 -1.11
CA VAL A 144 9.26 4.24 -2.55
C VAL A 144 10.71 3.92 -2.90
N ALA A 145 11.68 4.39 -2.10
CA ALA A 145 13.10 4.10 -2.31
C ALA A 145 13.40 2.59 -2.27
N ILE A 146 12.81 1.87 -1.30
CA ILE A 146 12.93 0.40 -1.22
C ILE A 146 12.36 -0.27 -2.47
N TYR A 147 11.18 0.14 -2.93
CA TYR A 147 10.57 -0.47 -4.11
C TYR A 147 11.30 -0.12 -5.42
N VAL A 148 11.80 1.11 -5.57
CA VAL A 148 12.56 1.52 -6.75
C VAL A 148 13.89 0.79 -6.81
N THR A 149 14.63 0.71 -5.70
CA THR A 149 15.90 -0.04 -5.65
C THR A 149 15.71 -1.53 -5.91
N ALA A 150 14.66 -2.14 -5.32
CA ALA A 150 14.29 -3.51 -5.64
C ALA A 150 13.88 -3.68 -7.11
N GLY A 151 13.15 -2.70 -7.68
CA GLY A 151 12.75 -2.65 -9.08
C GLY A 151 13.92 -2.67 -10.06
N ILE A 152 14.95 -1.87 -9.77
CA ILE A 152 16.16 -1.75 -10.61
C ILE A 152 17.03 -3.01 -10.52
N LEU A 153 17.09 -3.69 -9.37
CA LEU A 153 17.92 -4.90 -9.22
C LEU A 153 17.35 -6.15 -9.92
N ILE A 154 16.05 -6.19 -10.22
CA ILE A 154 15.36 -7.35 -10.85
C ILE A 154 15.83 -7.63 -12.29
N PRO A 155 16.04 -6.63 -13.17
CA PRO A 155 16.63 -6.85 -14.49
C PRO A 155 18.16 -7.07 -14.43
N TYR A 156 18.88 -6.45 -13.50
CA TYR A 156 20.35 -6.50 -13.48
C TYR A 156 20.94 -7.89 -13.14
N SER A 157 20.24 -8.71 -12.35
CA SER A 157 20.76 -10.00 -11.86
C SER A 157 20.59 -11.19 -12.82
N ARG A 158 20.02 -10.97 -14.02
CA ARG A 158 19.87 -12.02 -15.05
C ARG A 158 21.04 -12.07 -16.02
N ASP A 159 21.60 -10.92 -16.35
CA ASP A 159 22.63 -10.82 -17.39
C ASP A 159 23.99 -11.36 -16.88
N HIS A 160 24.36 -11.08 -15.63
CA HIS A 160 25.61 -11.58 -15.01
C HIS A 160 25.63 -13.09 -14.71
N GLN A 161 24.49 -13.77 -14.79
CA GLN A 161 24.41 -15.23 -14.60
C GLN A 161 24.49 -16.00 -15.94
N GLU A 162 24.21 -15.33 -17.06
CA GLU A 162 24.34 -15.92 -18.41
C GLU A 162 25.75 -15.74 -18.99
N GLU A 163 26.49 -14.72 -18.57
CA GLU A 163 27.89 -14.51 -19.01
C GLU A 163 28.92 -15.35 -18.23
N ALA A 164 28.54 -15.91 -17.07
CA ALA A 164 29.43 -16.70 -16.22
C ALA A 164 29.33 -18.23 -16.44
N LYS A 165 28.67 -18.67 -17.52
CA LYS A 165 28.44 -20.10 -17.82
C LYS A 165 28.73 -20.41 -19.28
#